data_AF-A0A955BVM1-F1
#
_entry.id   AF-A0A955BVM1-F1
#
_cell.length_a   1.000
_cell.length_b   1.000
_cell.length_c   1.000
_cell.angle_alpha   90.00
_cell.angle_beta   90.00
_cell.angle_gamma   90.00
#
_symmetry.space_group_name_H-M   'P 1'
#
loop_
_entity.id
_entity.type
_entity.pdbx_description
1 polymer ?
#
loop_
_entity_poly.entity_id
_entity_poly.type
_entity_poly.pdbx_seq_one_letter_code
_entity_poly.pdbx_strand_id
1 'polypeptide(L)' 'PDEQRAMSAAAMREKLREAGDDGPKAPSKLLVQAHGDSGHESVVAALDGGVGAGCEKIALMSYEDGDLDF' A
#
# COMPACT_ATOMS: atom_id res chain seq x y z
N PRO A 1 -20.78 -1.54 -11.75
CA PRO A 1 -20.95 -1.96 -10.34
C PRO A 1 -19.60 -2.45 -9.88
N ASP A 2 -18.72 -1.48 -9.62
CA ASP A 2 -17.32 -1.72 -9.31
C ASP A 2 -17.16 -1.49 -7.82
N GLU A 3 -17.49 -2.53 -7.08
CA GLU A 3 -17.07 -2.69 -5.70
C GLU A 3 -15.55 -2.86 -5.74
N GLN A 4 -14.85 -1.72 -5.72
CA GLN A 4 -13.42 -1.62 -5.53
C GLN A 4 -13.11 -2.29 -4.20
N ARG A 5 -12.85 -3.61 -4.27
CA ARG A 5 -12.55 -4.48 -3.14
C ARG A 5 -11.43 -3.82 -2.35
N ALA A 6 -11.79 -3.22 -1.22
CA ALA A 6 -10.84 -2.90 -0.17
C ALA A 6 -10.02 -4.17 0.07
N MET A 7 -8.76 -4.16 -0.38
CA MET A 7 -7.88 -5.31 -0.19
C MET A 7 -7.76 -5.51 1.32
N SER A 8 -8.33 -6.58 1.84
CA SER A 8 -8.22 -6.94 3.25
C SER A 8 -6.75 -6.96 3.65
N ALA A 9 -6.42 -6.51 4.87
CA ALA A 9 -5.04 -6.44 5.36
C ALA A 9 -4.26 -7.77 5.19
N ALA A 10 -4.96 -8.91 5.24
CA ALA A 10 -4.40 -10.23 4.93
C ALA A 10 -3.96 -10.39 3.46
N ALA A 11 -4.77 -9.92 2.51
CA ALA A 11 -4.43 -9.93 1.09
C ALA A 11 -3.28 -8.96 0.78
N MET A 12 -3.18 -7.84 1.51
CA MET A 12 -2.06 -6.91 1.38
C MET A 12 -0.74 -7.58 1.79
N ARG A 13 -0.75 -8.32 2.91
CA ARG A 13 0.41 -9.10 3.38
C ARG A 13 0.82 -10.21 2.43
N GLU A 14 -0.15 -10.90 1.81
CA GLU A 14 0.10 -11.96 0.84
C GLU A 14 0.81 -11.40 -0.41
N LYS A 15 0.29 -10.32 -1.00
CA LYS A 15 0.96 -9.66 -2.15
C LYS A 15 2.34 -9.11 -1.79
N LEU A 16 2.52 -8.60 -0.57
CA LEU A 16 3.82 -8.11 -0.12
C LEU A 16 4.85 -9.25 -0.01
N ARG A 17 4.39 -10.43 0.40
CA ARG A 17 5.21 -11.64 0.52
C ARG A 17 5.55 -12.22 -0.85
N GLU A 18 4.58 -12.30 -1.76
CA GLU A 18 4.81 -12.73 -3.15
C GLU A 18 5.81 -11.80 -3.86
N ALA A 19 5.68 -10.48 -3.67
CA ALA A 19 6.64 -9.51 -4.20
C ALA A 19 8.05 -9.63 -3.58
N GLY A 20 8.18 -10.25 -2.41
CA GLY A 20 9.46 -10.55 -1.77
C GLY A 20 10.07 -11.89 -2.18
N ASP A 21 9.28 -12.82 -2.71
CA ASP A 21 9.71 -14.18 -3.09
C ASP A 21 10.19 -14.24 -4.55
N ASP A 22 9.66 -13.37 -5.43
CA ASP A 22 9.96 -13.36 -6.88
C ASP A 22 11.28 -12.64 -7.27
N GLY A 23 12.11 -12.19 -6.32
CA GLY A 23 13.39 -11.55 -6.66
C GLY A 23 14.34 -11.27 -5.49
N PRO A 24 15.66 -11.16 -5.75
CA PRO A 24 16.73 -11.16 -4.72
C PRO A 24 16.85 -9.86 -3.89
N LYS A 25 15.79 -9.05 -3.76
CA LYS A 25 15.82 -7.84 -2.96
C LYS A 25 14.42 -7.49 -2.48
N ALA A 26 14.17 -7.64 -1.17
CA ALA A 26 12.97 -7.11 -0.54
C ALA A 26 12.69 -5.68 -1.05
N PRO A 27 11.44 -5.33 -1.37
CA PRO A 27 11.10 -4.04 -1.94
C PRO A 27 11.63 -2.94 -1.03
N SER A 28 12.66 -2.23 -1.49
CA SER A 28 13.36 -1.24 -0.67
C SER A 28 12.57 0.08 -0.59
N LYS A 29 11.49 0.19 -1.39
CA LYS A 29 10.63 1.36 -1.51
C LYS A 29 9.17 0.92 -1.48
N LEU A 30 8.36 1.55 -0.63
CA LEU A 30 6.91 1.42 -0.56
C LEU A 30 6.26 2.78 -0.87
N LEU A 31 5.27 2.80 -1.76
CA LEU A 31 4.41 3.96 -1.99
C LEU A 31 3.00 3.61 -1.52
N VAL A 32 2.53 4.28 -0.48
CA VAL A 32 1.13 4.20 -0.02
C VAL A 32 0.34 5.28 -0.74
N GLN A 33 -0.66 4.87 -1.50
CA GLN A 33 -1.62 5.80 -2.12
C GLN A 33 -2.88 5.81 -1.26
N ALA A 34 -3.23 6.97 -0.73
CA ALA A 34 -4.40 7.15 0.12
C ALA A 34 -5.37 8.12 -0.55
N HIS A 35 -6.62 7.71 -0.71
CA HIS A 35 -7.68 8.64 -1.14
C HIS A 35 -7.87 9.72 -0.06
N GLY A 36 -8.26 10.95 -0.45
CA GLY A 36 -8.52 12.05 0.49
C GLY A 36 -9.53 11.71 1.60
N ASP A 37 -10.44 10.78 1.32
CA ASP A 37 -11.45 10.29 2.27
C ASP A 37 -10.95 9.11 3.15
N SER A 38 -9.70 8.69 3.00
CA SER A 38 -9.16 7.55 3.74
C SER A 38 -9.00 7.86 5.23
N GLY A 39 -9.52 6.97 6.08
CA GLY A 39 -9.34 7.06 7.53
C GLY A 39 -7.86 7.01 7.92
N HIS A 40 -7.47 7.84 8.90
CA HIS A 40 -6.10 7.95 9.41
C HIS A 40 -5.52 6.60 9.84
N GLU A 41 -6.32 5.76 10.50
CA GLU A 41 -5.92 4.42 10.95
C GLU A 41 -5.54 3.49 9.80
N SER A 42 -6.25 3.58 8.67
CA SER A 42 -5.97 2.77 7.48
C SER A 42 -4.65 3.19 6.83
N VAL A 43 -4.38 4.49 6.76
CA VAL A 43 -3.13 5.04 6.22
C VAL A 43 -1.95 4.63 7.12
N VAL A 44 -2.11 4.74 8.44
CA VAL A 44 -1.09 4.34 9.41
C VAL A 44 -0.81 2.84 9.33
N ALA A 45 -1.83 2.00 9.22
CA ALA A 45 -1.65 0.55 9.08
C ALA A 45 -0.86 0.16 7.82
N ALA A 46 -1.09 0.87 6.70
CA ALA A 46 -0.33 0.65 5.47
C ALA A 46 1.14 1.08 5.60
N LEU A 47 1.40 2.20 6.26
CA LEU A 47 2.77 2.67 6.55
C LEU A 47 3.51 1.71 7.48
N ASP A 48 2.86 1.25 8.54
CA ASP A 48 3.41 0.28 9.50
C ASP A 48 3.70 -1.07 8.85
N GLY A 49 2.84 -1.51 7.92
CA GLY A 49 3.07 -2.69 7.09
C GLY A 49 4.36 -2.61 6.26
N GLY A 50 4.69 -1.42 5.74
CA GLY A 50 5.96 -1.16 5.05
C GLY A 50 7.18 -1.26 5.96
N VAL A 51 7.07 -0.71 7.16
CA VAL A 51 8.14 -0.77 8.18
C VAL A 51 8.37 -2.23 8.59
N GLY A 52 7.30 -2.97 8.90
CA GLY A 52 7.35 -4.38 9.27
C GLY A 52 7.91 -5.29 8.17
N ALA A 53 7.83 -4.87 6.91
CA ALA A 53 8.38 -5.59 5.76
C ALA A 53 9.85 -5.22 5.44
N GLY A 54 10.45 -4.31 6.20
CA GLY A 54 11.83 -3.87 5.99
C GLY A 54 12.01 -2.92 4.80
N CYS A 55 10.96 -2.19 4.40
CA CYS A 55 11.08 -1.14 3.38
C CYS A 55 11.87 0.06 3.93
N GLU A 56 13.03 0.36 3.33
CA GLU A 56 13.89 1.47 3.76
C GLU A 56 13.30 2.85 3.44
N LYS A 57 12.53 2.94 2.36
CA LYS A 57 11.87 4.19 1.93
C LYS A 57 10.38 3.98 1.83
N ILE A 58 9.63 4.75 2.60
CA ILE A 58 8.16 4.72 2.58
C ILE A 58 7.68 6.12 2.23
N ALA A 59 6.84 6.23 1.21
CA ALA A 59 6.24 7.48 0.77
C ALA A 59 4.72 7.37 0.84
N LEU A 60 4.06 8.47 1.19
CA LEU A 60 2.61 8.62 1.15
C LEU A 60 2.26 9.59 0.02
N MET A 61 1.32 9.20 -0.83
CA MET A 61 0.73 10.06 -1.84
C MET A 61 -0.78 10.10 -1.62
N SER A 62 -1.30 11.31 -1.42
CA SER A 62 -2.74 11.53 -1.35
C SER A 62 -3.28 11.76 -2.75
N TYR A 63 -4.44 11.19 -3.05
CA TYR A 63 -5.14 11.44 -4.32
C TYR A 63 -6.63 11.70 -4.07
N GLU A 64 -7.27 12.45 -4.96
CA GLU A 64 -8.71 12.71 -4.95
C GLU A 64 -9.36 12.10 -6.21
N ASP A 65 -10.69 11.99 -6.23
CA ASP A 65 -11.44 11.60 -7.42
C ASP A 65 -11.09 12.53 -8.59
N GLY A 66 -10.54 11.96 -9.68
CA GLY A 66 -10.06 12.70 -10.85
C GLY A 66 -8.53 12.86 -10.95
N ASP A 67 -7.77 12.56 -9.89
CA ASP A 67 -6.31 12.75 -9.88
C ASP A 67 -5.55 11.56 -10.53
N LEU A 68 -6.20 10.40 -10.63
CA LEU A 68 -5.63 9.15 -11.16
C LEU A 68 -6.24 8.71 -12.51
N ASP A 69 -7.06 9.55 -13.14
CA ASP A 69 -7.63 9.29 -14.46
C ASP A 69 -6.57 9.59 -15.55
N PHE A 70 -5.84 8.55 -15.98
CA PHE A 70 -4.84 8.60 -17.07
C PHE A 70 -5.45 8.30 -18.45
#